data_AF-A0A8X6PY10-F1
#
_entry.id   AF-A0A8X6PY10-F1
#
_cell.length_a   1.000
_cell.length_b   1.000
_cell.length_c   1.000
_cell.angle_alpha   90.00
_cell.angle_beta   90.00
_cell.angle_gamma   90.00
#
_symmetry.space_group_name_H-M   'P 1'
#
loop_
_entity.id
_entity.type
_entity.pdbx_description
1 polymer ?
#
loop_
_entity_poly.entity_id
_entity_poly.type
_entity_poly.pdbx_seq_one_letter_code
_entity_poly.pdbx_strand_id
1 'polypeptide(L)'
;MTHICLGIISWLIVTSYETFSGNYIWQSLLCGLFAGLIDMDHFLMAKSFKFKDAINLSSRPPFHNTTLMLTFAGCLILVMHFKGSELMENLGWYILVAVTSHHLRDAQRHGLWIWPFTTKSINFINYLILSYLFPLAIGSLLKILNKNIFKTKFHDALLV
;
A
#
# COMPACT_ATOMS: atom_id res chain seq x y z
N MET A 1 0.07 10.21 9.92
CA MET A 1 -1.17 9.61 10.47
C MET A 1 -2.23 9.34 9.40
N THR A 2 -2.59 10.29 8.53
CA THR A 2 -3.61 10.06 7.49
C THR A 2 -3.30 8.88 6.57
N HIS A 3 -2.05 8.74 6.09
CA HIS A 3 -1.64 7.61 5.23
C HIS A 3 -1.82 6.25 5.91
N ILE A 4 -1.47 6.16 7.20
CA ILE A 4 -1.67 4.94 8.00
C ILE A 4 -3.16 4.58 8.07
N CYS A 5 -4.02 5.54 8.42
CA CYS A 5 -5.47 5.29 8.51
C CYS A 5 -6.05 4.87 7.15
N LEU A 6 -5.61 5.49 6.05
CA LEU A 6 -6.05 5.12 4.71
C LEU A 6 -5.61 3.70 4.35
N GLY A 7 -4.36 3.30 4.66
CA GLY A 7 -3.90 1.93 4.46
C GLY A 7 -4.74 0.91 5.23
N ILE A 8 -5.08 1.20 6.50
CA ILE A 8 -5.96 0.34 7.32
C ILE A 8 -7.34 0.22 6.68
N ILE A 9 -7.97 1.34 6.34
CA ILE A 9 -9.32 1.36 5.75
C ILE A 9 -9.33 0.64 4.40
N SER A 10 -8.34 0.88 3.55
CA SER A 10 -8.22 0.22 2.25
C SER A 10 -8.13 -1.29 2.38
N TRP A 11 -7.38 -1.82 3.36
CA TRP A 11 -7.32 -3.27 3.56
C TRP A 11 -8.61 -3.86 4.15
N LEU A 12 -9.29 -3.12 5.04
CA LEU A 12 -10.61 -3.54 5.51
C LEU A 12 -11.60 -3.69 4.35
N ILE A 13 -11.55 -2.79 3.36
CA ILE A 13 -12.34 -2.89 2.11
C ILE A 13 -11.91 -4.13 1.30
N VAL A 14 -10.62 -4.42 1.18
CA VAL A 14 -10.14 -5.65 0.50
C VAL A 14 -10.76 -6.91 1.13
N THR A 15 -10.85 -6.95 2.47
CA THR A 15 -11.39 -8.10 3.22
C THR A 15 -12.92 -8.11 3.32
N SER A 16 -13.64 -7.11 2.81
CA SER A 16 -15.10 -7.00 3.01
C SER A 16 -15.92 -8.07 2.26
N TYR A 17 -15.28 -8.85 1.39
CA TYR A 17 -15.91 -9.95 0.65
C TYR A 17 -16.00 -11.26 1.46
N GLU A 18 -15.35 -11.32 2.62
CA GLU A 18 -15.26 -12.49 3.46
C GLU A 18 -15.98 -12.27 4.80
N THR A 19 -16.36 -13.35 5.47
CA THR A 19 -16.87 -13.27 6.84
C THR A 19 -15.76 -12.73 7.75
N PHE A 20 -16.11 -11.77 8.62
CA PHE A 20 -15.16 -11.08 9.47
C PHE A 20 -14.33 -12.06 10.31
N SER A 21 -13.02 -11.82 10.36
CA SER A 21 -12.05 -12.59 11.13
C SER A 21 -11.07 -11.64 11.81
N GLY A 22 -10.62 -11.99 13.03
CA GLY A 22 -9.62 -11.20 13.77
C GLY A 22 -8.30 -11.02 13.00
N ASN A 23 -7.96 -11.96 12.10
CA ASN A 23 -6.77 -11.84 11.25
C ASN A 23 -6.83 -10.59 10.35
N TYR A 24 -8.02 -10.18 9.91
CA TYR A 24 -8.16 -9.01 9.03
C TYR A 24 -7.80 -7.70 9.73
N ILE A 25 -7.96 -7.64 11.06
CA ILE A 25 -7.48 -6.50 11.86
C ILE A 25 -5.96 -6.40 11.73
N TRP A 26 -5.23 -7.50 11.95
CA TRP A 26 -3.79 -7.53 11.85
C TRP A 26 -3.28 -7.21 10.46
N GLN A 27 -3.89 -7.78 9.42
CA GLN A 27 -3.54 -7.48 8.04
C GLN A 27 -3.78 -6.00 7.70
N SER A 28 -4.87 -5.41 8.21
CA SER A 28 -5.17 -4.00 8.01
C SER A 28 -4.17 -3.09 8.74
N LEU A 29 -3.80 -3.44 9.96
CA LEU A 29 -2.74 -2.73 10.70
C LEU A 29 -1.39 -2.82 9.98
N LEU A 30 -1.06 -3.98 9.40
CA LEU A 30 0.16 -4.17 8.62
C LEU A 30 0.15 -3.34 7.32
N CYS A 31 -0.97 -3.30 6.61
CA CYS A 31 -1.15 -2.41 5.45
C CYS A 31 -0.99 -0.93 5.85
N GLY A 32 -1.60 -0.52 6.97
CA GLY A 32 -1.43 0.82 7.54
C GLY A 32 0.02 1.14 7.90
N LEU A 33 0.74 0.18 8.50
CA LEU A 33 2.16 0.31 8.80
C LEU A 33 2.96 0.57 7.53
N PHE A 34 2.80 -0.26 6.49
CA PHE A 34 3.46 -0.05 5.20
C PHE A 34 3.12 1.31 4.59
N ALA A 35 1.87 1.77 4.69
CA ALA A 35 1.47 3.07 4.18
C ALA A 35 2.19 4.23 4.90
N GLY A 36 2.48 4.07 6.20
CA GLY A 36 3.30 5.00 6.98
C GLY A 36 4.81 4.87 6.71
N LEU A 37 5.32 3.66 6.45
CA LEU A 37 6.73 3.44 6.14
C LEU A 37 7.17 4.14 4.85
N ILE A 38 6.24 4.40 3.92
CA ILE A 38 6.52 5.17 2.71
C ILE A 38 7.08 6.56 3.07
N ASP A 39 6.51 7.24 4.08
CA ASP A 39 6.97 8.57 4.53
C ASP A 39 8.38 8.55 5.14
N MET A 40 8.93 7.38 5.50
CA MET A 40 10.28 7.30 6.07
C MET A 40 11.37 7.74 5.09
N ASP A 41 11.10 7.67 3.78
CA ASP A 41 12.02 8.12 2.76
C ASP A 41 12.33 9.63 2.86
N HIS A 42 11.43 10.43 3.43
CA HIS A 42 11.66 11.85 3.69
C HIS A 42 12.79 12.05 4.70
N PHE A 43 12.79 11.28 5.79
CA PHE A 43 13.84 11.33 6.80
C PHE A 43 15.18 10.82 6.26
N LEU A 44 15.14 9.75 5.46
CA LEU A 44 16.32 9.20 4.79
C LEU A 44 16.93 10.21 3.80
N MET A 45 16.08 10.84 2.98
CA MET A 45 16.51 11.85 2.01
C MET A 45 17.00 13.13 2.68
N ALA A 46 16.37 13.55 3.77
CA ALA A 46 16.82 14.68 4.58
C ALA A 46 18.12 14.38 5.34
N LYS A 47 18.52 13.10 5.44
CA LYS A 47 19.62 12.62 6.29
C LYS A 47 19.48 13.11 7.73
N SER A 48 18.25 13.20 8.21
CA SER A 48 17.89 13.81 9.49
C SER A 48 16.60 13.20 10.02
N PHE A 49 16.56 12.93 11.33
CA PHE A 49 15.33 12.54 12.03
C PHE A 49 14.50 13.75 12.49
N LYS A 50 14.97 14.99 12.22
CA LYS A 50 14.21 16.19 12.56
C LYS A 50 13.05 16.34 11.58
N PHE A 51 11.84 16.38 12.13
CA PHE A 51 10.61 16.55 11.34
C PHE A 51 10.65 17.75 10.39
N LYS A 52 11.22 18.88 10.85
CA LYS A 52 11.38 20.08 10.02
C LYS A 52 12.21 19.83 8.77
N ASP A 53 13.25 19.01 8.85
CA ASP A 53 14.13 18.74 7.70
C ASP A 53 13.43 17.80 6.72
N ALA A 54 12.71 16.79 7.25
CA ALA A 54 11.96 15.83 6.45
C ALA A 54 10.86 16.46 5.58
N ILE A 55 10.19 17.52 6.06
CA ILE A 55 9.11 18.18 5.30
C ILE A 55 9.59 19.29 4.35
N ASN A 56 10.86 19.71 4.43
CA ASN A 56 11.42 20.83 3.65
C ASN A 56 12.44 20.33 2.59
N LEU A 57 12.13 19.21 1.95
CA LEU A 57 12.96 18.66 0.89
C LEU A 57 12.80 19.44 -0.42
N SER A 58 13.91 19.60 -1.16
CA SER A 58 13.92 20.28 -2.47
C SER A 58 13.31 19.47 -3.61
N SER A 59 13.13 18.16 -3.39
CA SER A 59 12.65 17.22 -4.41
C SER A 59 11.87 16.09 -3.75
N ARG A 60 10.97 15.48 -4.51
CA ARG A 60 10.12 14.39 -4.03
C ARG A 60 10.95 13.12 -3.74
N PRO A 61 10.84 12.51 -2.55
CA PRO A 61 11.53 11.28 -2.19
C PRO A 61 11.17 10.07 -3.07
N PRO A 62 12.05 9.06 -3.17
CA PRO A 62 11.92 7.97 -4.15
C PRO A 62 10.75 7.02 -3.90
N PHE A 63 10.29 6.78 -2.66
CA PHE A 63 9.12 5.92 -2.41
C PHE A 63 7.80 6.59 -2.80
N HIS A 64 7.85 7.85 -3.20
CA HIS A 64 6.72 8.55 -3.78
C HIS A 64 6.70 8.51 -5.32
N ASN A 65 7.65 7.82 -5.94
CA ASN A 65 7.60 7.46 -7.34
C ASN A 65 6.62 6.31 -7.54
N THR A 66 5.46 6.60 -8.12
CA THR A 66 4.36 5.65 -8.31
C THR A 66 4.76 4.49 -9.20
N THR A 67 5.45 4.75 -10.30
CA THR A 67 5.95 3.67 -11.17
C THR A 67 6.88 2.74 -10.40
N LEU A 68 7.88 3.28 -9.70
CA LEU A 68 8.86 2.49 -8.95
C LEU A 68 8.19 1.57 -7.92
N MET A 69 7.33 2.13 -7.07
CA MET A 69 6.74 1.37 -5.97
C MET A 69 5.70 0.35 -6.43
N LEU A 70 4.89 0.67 -7.45
CA LEU A 70 3.94 -0.30 -8.03
C LEU A 70 4.68 -1.42 -8.77
N THR A 71 5.75 -1.10 -9.50
CA THR A 71 6.60 -2.12 -10.12
C THR A 71 7.25 -3.01 -9.06
N PHE A 72 7.79 -2.43 -7.98
CA PHE A 72 8.36 -3.21 -6.87
C PHE A 72 7.34 -4.18 -6.26
N ALA A 73 6.14 -3.68 -5.90
CA ALA A 73 5.09 -4.50 -5.32
C ALA A 73 4.62 -5.61 -6.29
N GLY A 74 4.40 -5.27 -7.56
CA GLY A 74 4.01 -6.22 -8.59
C GLY A 74 5.06 -7.31 -8.84
N CYS A 75 6.35 -6.92 -8.93
CA CYS A 75 7.45 -7.88 -9.05
C CYS A 75 7.54 -8.79 -7.81
N LEU A 76 7.38 -8.24 -6.61
CA LEU A 76 7.38 -9.04 -5.38
C LEU A 76 6.25 -10.06 -5.39
N ILE A 77 5.02 -9.66 -5.73
CA ILE A 77 3.87 -10.56 -5.86
C ILE A 77 4.18 -11.66 -6.88
N LEU A 78 4.60 -11.30 -8.10
CA LEU A 78 4.83 -12.27 -9.17
C LEU A 78 5.95 -13.27 -8.82
N VAL A 79 7.10 -12.77 -8.35
CA VAL A 79 8.25 -13.63 -8.02
C VAL A 79 7.89 -14.57 -6.88
N MET A 80 7.21 -14.08 -5.84
CA MET A 80 6.87 -14.91 -4.68
C MET A 80 5.75 -15.90 -4.99
N HIS A 81 4.83 -15.54 -5.86
CA HIS A 81 3.82 -16.45 -6.40
C HIS A 81 4.48 -17.65 -7.10
N PHE A 82 5.41 -17.40 -8.03
CA PHE A 82 6.11 -18.48 -8.73
C PHE A 82 7.05 -19.29 -7.83
N LYS A 83 7.56 -18.69 -6.75
CA LYS A 83 8.33 -19.41 -5.72
C LYS A 83 7.46 -20.19 -4.73
N GLY A 84 6.13 -20.05 -4.78
CA GLY A 84 5.21 -20.66 -3.81
C GLY A 84 5.31 -20.08 -2.39
N SER A 85 5.91 -18.90 -2.22
CA SER A 85 6.04 -18.26 -0.91
C SER A 85 4.79 -17.41 -0.62
N GLU A 86 3.78 -18.01 0.00
CA GLU A 86 2.51 -17.33 0.29
C GLU A 86 2.68 -16.11 1.19
N LEU A 87 3.52 -16.21 2.24
CA LEU A 87 3.77 -15.11 3.16
C LEU A 87 4.32 -13.87 2.44
N MET A 88 5.35 -14.07 1.60
CA MET A 88 6.00 -12.96 0.89
C MET A 88 5.12 -12.43 -0.25
N GLU A 89 4.32 -13.29 -0.89
CA GLU A 89 3.30 -12.85 -1.83
C GLU A 89 2.26 -11.94 -1.15
N ASN A 90 1.78 -12.34 0.05
CA ASN A 90 0.83 -11.56 0.83
C ASN A 90 1.40 -10.19 1.24
N LEU A 91 2.69 -10.13 1.63
CA LEU A 91 3.38 -8.87 1.88
C LEU A 91 3.37 -7.96 0.64
N GLY A 92 3.58 -8.52 -0.55
CA GLY A 92 3.47 -7.78 -1.80
C GLY A 92 2.10 -7.17 -2.02
N TRP A 93 1.02 -7.89 -1.70
CA TRP A 93 -0.35 -7.36 -1.76
C TRP A 93 -0.61 -6.25 -0.75
N TYR A 94 -0.13 -6.38 0.50
CA TYR A 94 -0.25 -5.29 1.49
C TYR A 94 0.49 -4.04 1.02
N ILE A 95 1.71 -4.20 0.49
CA ILE A 95 2.52 -3.09 -0.02
C ILE A 95 1.83 -2.43 -1.22
N LEU A 96 1.26 -3.21 -2.15
CA LEU A 96 0.55 -2.67 -3.31
C LEU A 96 -0.62 -1.76 -2.89
N VAL A 97 -1.43 -2.22 -1.93
CA VAL A 97 -2.58 -1.45 -1.41
C VAL A 97 -2.13 -0.24 -0.60
N ALA A 98 -1.10 -0.40 0.24
CA ALA A 98 -0.50 0.68 1.01
C ALA A 98 0.05 1.79 0.10
N VAL A 99 0.84 1.44 -0.91
CA VAL A 99 1.41 2.39 -1.89
C VAL A 99 0.31 3.10 -2.65
N THR A 100 -0.67 2.36 -3.17
CA THR A 100 -1.73 2.97 -3.98
C THR A 100 -2.58 3.93 -3.15
N SER A 101 -3.02 3.52 -1.96
CA SER A 101 -3.80 4.40 -1.06
C SER A 101 -3.01 5.65 -0.65
N HIS A 102 -1.72 5.49 -0.33
CA HIS A 102 -0.82 6.59 -0.03
C HIS A 102 -0.67 7.55 -1.22
N HIS A 103 -0.34 7.03 -2.39
CA HIS A 103 -0.07 7.85 -3.59
C HIS A 103 -1.32 8.53 -4.11
N LEU A 104 -2.50 7.90 -4.02
CA LEU A 104 -3.78 8.54 -4.36
C LEU A 104 -4.08 9.74 -3.44
N ARG A 105 -3.81 9.61 -2.14
CA ARG A 105 -3.96 10.71 -1.18
C ARG A 105 -3.05 11.89 -1.55
N ASP A 106 -1.79 11.60 -1.84
CA ASP A 106 -0.81 12.59 -2.25
C ASP A 106 -1.11 13.25 -3.60
N ALA A 107 -1.66 12.46 -4.52
CA ALA A 107 -1.99 12.91 -5.86
C ALA A 107 -3.03 14.04 -5.86
N GLN A 108 -3.80 14.22 -4.79
CA GLN A 108 -4.68 15.39 -4.64
C GLN A 108 -3.93 16.72 -4.66
N ARG A 109 -2.66 16.74 -4.22
CA ARG A 109 -1.83 17.95 -4.17
C ARG A 109 -0.83 17.99 -5.32
N HIS A 110 -0.17 16.87 -5.61
CA HIS A 110 1.00 16.84 -6.50
C HIS A 110 0.81 16.01 -7.77
N GLY A 111 -0.32 15.33 -7.92
CA GLY A 111 -0.48 14.28 -8.93
C GLY A 111 0.32 13.02 -8.62
N LEU A 112 0.14 12.00 -9.47
CA LEU A 112 0.92 10.76 -9.43
C LEU A 112 2.24 10.96 -10.16
N TRP A 113 3.31 10.40 -9.61
CA TRP A 113 4.62 10.41 -10.23
C TRP A 113 4.79 9.12 -11.05
N ILE A 114 4.26 9.13 -12.26
CA ILE A 114 4.34 8.03 -13.21
C ILE A 114 5.58 8.21 -14.07
N TRP A 115 6.76 7.96 -13.49
CA TRP A 115 8.04 8.23 -14.15
C TRP A 115 8.07 7.65 -15.58
N PRO A 116 8.54 8.44 -16.58
CA PRO A 116 9.19 9.75 -16.46
C PRO A 116 8.24 10.97 -16.37
N PHE A 117 6.93 10.74 -16.27
CA PHE A 117 5.91 11.78 -16.27
C PHE A 117 5.30 12.03 -14.88
N THR A 118 4.57 13.14 -14.75
CA THR A 118 3.75 13.45 -13.58
C THR A 118 2.35 13.81 -14.05
N THR A 119 1.32 13.27 -13.40
CA THR A 119 -0.07 13.61 -13.74
C THR A 119 -0.44 14.98 -13.17
N LYS A 120 -1.55 15.55 -13.64
CA LYS A 120 -2.20 16.64 -12.91
C LYS A 120 -2.70 16.13 -11.55
N SER A 121 -2.93 17.08 -10.63
CA SER A 121 -3.56 16.76 -9.35
C SER A 121 -4.94 16.14 -9.55
N ILE A 122 -5.25 15.14 -8.73
CA ILE A 122 -6.52 14.43 -8.78
C ILE A 122 -7.54 15.22 -7.97
N ASN A 123 -8.68 15.56 -8.58
CA ASN A 123 -9.75 16.23 -7.85
C ASN A 123 -10.32 15.33 -6.73
N PHE A 124 -11.00 15.92 -5.75
CA PHE A 124 -11.50 15.20 -4.58
C PHE A 124 -12.43 14.03 -4.93
N ILE A 125 -13.32 14.21 -5.91
CA ILE A 125 -14.28 13.17 -6.32
C ILE A 125 -13.54 11.98 -6.92
N ASN A 126 -12.62 12.21 -7.84
CA ASN A 126 -11.81 11.17 -8.46
C ASN A 126 -10.96 10.44 -7.41
N TYR A 127 -10.36 11.17 -6.48
CA TYR A 127 -9.63 10.58 -5.35
C TYR A 127 -10.53 9.64 -4.54
N LEU A 128 -11.74 10.08 -4.18
CA LEU A 128 -12.66 9.29 -3.37
C LEU A 128 -13.11 8.01 -4.11
N ILE A 129 -13.48 8.14 -5.38
CA ILE A 129 -13.87 7.03 -6.23
C ILE A 129 -12.72 6.02 -6.35
N LEU A 130 -11.51 6.48 -6.70
CA LEU A 130 -10.35 5.60 -6.86
C LEU A 130 -9.94 4.93 -5.55
N SER A 131 -9.98 5.66 -4.43
CA SER A 131 -9.61 5.13 -3.11
C SER A 131 -10.57 4.04 -2.63
N TYR A 132 -11.79 3.99 -3.16
CA TYR A 132 -12.78 2.96 -2.86
C TYR A 132 -12.77 1.82 -3.89
N LEU A 133 -12.78 2.15 -5.19
CA LEU A 133 -12.80 1.15 -6.25
C LEU A 133 -11.54 0.29 -6.29
N PHE A 134 -10.37 0.88 -6.03
CA PHE A 134 -9.12 0.14 -6.07
C PHE A 134 -9.08 -1.02 -5.06
N PRO A 135 -9.28 -0.81 -3.74
CA PRO A 135 -9.27 -1.92 -2.79
C PRO A 135 -10.42 -2.92 -3.02
N LEU A 136 -11.58 -2.49 -3.52
CA LEU A 136 -12.64 -3.42 -3.93
C LEU A 136 -12.22 -4.34 -5.08
N ALA A 137 -11.55 -3.78 -6.09
CA ALA A 137 -11.03 -4.56 -7.21
C ALA A 137 -9.97 -5.57 -6.75
N ILE A 138 -9.09 -5.18 -5.82
CA ILE A 138 -8.11 -6.09 -5.22
C ILE A 138 -8.79 -7.19 -4.39
N GLY A 139 -9.77 -6.86 -3.55
CA GLY A 139 -10.54 -7.85 -2.80
C GLY A 139 -11.26 -8.86 -3.70
N SER A 140 -11.92 -8.37 -4.75
CA SER A 140 -12.57 -9.20 -5.76
C SER A 140 -11.57 -10.13 -6.46
N LEU A 141 -10.41 -9.59 -6.86
CA LEU A 141 -9.35 -10.36 -7.52
C LEU A 141 -8.82 -11.48 -6.61
N LEU A 142 -8.46 -11.16 -5.37
CA LEU A 142 -7.93 -12.13 -4.41
C LEU A 142 -8.94 -13.25 -4.11
N LYS A 143 -10.23 -12.92 -4.07
CA LYS A 143 -11.31 -13.90 -3.92
C LYS A 143 -11.46 -14.80 -5.14
N ILE A 144 -11.46 -14.24 -6.35
CA ILE A 144 -11.51 -15.01 -7.61
C ILE A 144 -10.31 -15.95 -7.71
N LEU A 145 -9.13 -15.49 -7.32
CA LEU A 145 -7.91 -16.29 -7.28
C LEU A 145 -7.87 -17.29 -6.11
N ASN A 146 -8.90 -17.34 -5.26
CA ASN A 146 -9.00 -18.18 -4.07
C ASN A 146 -7.72 -18.13 -3.21
N LYS A 147 -7.17 -16.92 -3.03
CA LYS A 147 -5.88 -16.74 -2.33
C LYS A 147 -6.00 -17.07 -0.85
N ASN A 148 -4.98 -17.78 -0.33
CA ASN A 148 -4.88 -18.12 1.09
C ASN A 148 -4.62 -16.90 2.00
N ILE A 149 -4.44 -15.70 1.44
CA ILE A 149 -4.26 -14.46 2.19
C ILE A 149 -5.34 -14.24 3.27
N PHE A 150 -6.58 -14.69 3.02
CA PHE A 150 -7.69 -14.61 3.97
C PHE A 150 -7.63 -15.69 5.07
N LYS A 151 -6.92 -16.80 4.82
CA LYS A 151 -6.85 -17.97 5.70
C LYS A 151 -5.62 -17.99 6.59
N THR A 152 -4.56 -17.26 6.22
CA THR A 152 -3.32 -17.19 7.00
C THR A 152 -3.59 -16.71 8.43
N LYS A 153 -3.36 -17.58 9.42
CA LYS A 153 -3.35 -17.19 10.84
C LYS A 153 -1.97 -16.63 11.17
N PHE A 154 -1.95 -15.49 11.85
CA PHE A 154 -0.70 -14.81 12.20
C PHE A 154 0.25 -15.69 13.04
N HIS A 155 -0.30 -16.60 13.86
CA HIS A 155 0.48 -17.57 14.63
C HIS A 155 1.30 -18.54 13.77
N ASP A 156 0.82 -18.90 12.58
CA ASP A 156 1.51 -19.87 11.72
C ASP A 156 2.68 -19.22 10.95
N ALA A 157 2.67 -17.89 10.81
CA ALA A 157 3.70 -17.13 10.09
C ALA A 157 4.93 -16.76 10.95
N LEU A 158 4.82 -16.85 12.28
CA LEU A 158 5.92 -16.57 13.23
C LEU A 158 6.71 -17.83 13.63
N LEU A 159 6.27 -19.01 13.20
CA LEU A 159 6.85 -20.31 13.55
C LEU A 159 7.62 -20.98 12.39
N VAL A 160 7.89 -20.24 11.31
CA VAL A 160 8.74 -20.64 10.17
C VAL A 160 9.92 -19.68 10.10
#